data_AF-A0A9N9A579-F1
#
_entry.id   AF-A0A9N9A579-F1
#
_cell.length_a   1.000
_cell.length_b   1.000
_cell.length_c   1.000
_cell.angle_alpha   90.00
_cell.angle_beta   90.00
_cell.angle_gamma   90.00
#
_symmetry.space_group_name_H-M   'P 1'
#
loop_
_entity.id
_entity.type
_entity.pdbx_description
1 polymer ?
#
loop_
_entity_poly.entity_id
_entity_poly.type
_entity_poly.pdbx_seq_one_letter_code
_entity_poly.pdbx_strand_id
1 'polypeptide(L)'
;MVKEEDEGEKNEKGEKDQMRTSTTRRNIMKKRRKKWSNLELDTLEKGMMEHGTKWRKILDVYGRPHGHLRERTPVQLKDKARTEKMRRIREGISLGIFEIATE
;
A
#
# COMPACT_ATOMS: atom_id res chain seq x y z
N MET A 1 24.09 19.40 49.15
CA MET A 1 23.58 19.22 47.77
C MET A 1 24.22 17.91 47.27
N VAL A 2 23.76 16.77 47.81
CA VAL A 2 22.71 15.90 47.23
C VAL A 2 23.15 15.42 45.84
N LYS A 3 23.83 14.26 45.79
CA LYS A 3 23.41 12.99 45.13
C LYS A 3 23.67 13.00 43.61
N GLU A 4 23.95 11.91 42.90
CA GLU A 4 24.30 10.50 43.09
C GLU A 4 24.73 10.04 41.68
N GLU A 5 25.47 8.95 41.62
CA GLU A 5 25.93 8.23 40.42
C GLU A 5 24.73 7.73 39.58
N ASP A 6 24.89 7.51 38.27
CA ASP A 6 24.10 6.47 37.60
C ASP A 6 24.80 5.94 36.33
N GLU A 7 25.32 4.71 36.45
CA GLU A 7 25.68 3.82 35.36
C GLU A 7 24.41 3.32 34.65
N GLY A 8 24.43 3.24 33.31
CA GLY A 8 23.31 2.70 32.54
C GLY A 8 23.72 1.54 31.64
N GLU A 9 23.97 0.36 32.23
CA GLU A 9 24.05 -0.91 31.50
C GLU A 9 22.76 -1.75 31.70
N LYS A 10 22.40 -2.50 30.65
CA LYS A 10 21.52 -3.71 30.61
C LYS A 10 19.98 -3.53 30.55
N ASN A 11 19.49 -3.61 29.31
CA ASN A 11 18.76 -4.76 28.74
C ASN A 11 18.04 -5.73 29.72
N GLU A 12 16.70 -5.77 29.72
CA GLU A 12 15.95 -7.04 29.77
C GLU A 12 14.47 -6.87 29.33
N LYS A 13 13.89 -8.02 28.99
CA LYS A 13 12.72 -8.30 28.15
C LYS A 13 11.39 -8.29 28.92
N GLY A 14 10.30 -8.19 28.17
CA GLY A 14 8.99 -8.75 28.50
C GLY A 14 8.15 -8.77 27.22
N GLU A 15 8.16 -9.85 26.43
CA GLU A 15 7.34 -11.04 26.60
C GLU A 15 5.83 -10.73 26.58
N LYS A 16 5.19 -10.95 25.42
CA LYS A 16 3.83 -11.48 25.30
C LYS A 16 3.72 -12.36 24.05
N ASP A 17 3.71 -13.68 24.29
CA ASP A 17 2.91 -14.74 23.66
C ASP A 17 2.46 -14.54 22.20
N GLN A 18 2.97 -15.32 21.23
CA GLN A 18 2.50 -16.68 20.86
C GLN A 18 0.97 -16.80 20.98
N MET A 19 0.18 -16.95 19.92
CA MET A 19 0.15 -18.13 19.06
C MET A 19 -1.00 -17.90 18.05
N ARG A 20 -0.79 -18.19 16.76
CA ARG A 20 -1.83 -18.81 15.92
C ARG A 20 -1.29 -19.27 14.56
N THR A 21 -1.53 -20.56 14.33
CA THR A 21 -1.59 -21.32 13.07
C THR A 21 -0.26 -21.65 12.38
N SER A 22 0.31 -22.78 12.78
CA SER A 22 1.02 -23.69 11.89
C SER A 22 0.10 -24.07 10.72
N THR A 23 0.32 -23.46 9.56
CA THR A 23 -0.22 -23.94 8.28
C THR A 23 0.94 -24.03 7.32
N THR A 24 1.21 -25.27 6.90
CA THR A 24 2.07 -25.74 5.81
C THR A 24 2.89 -24.66 5.11
N ARG A 25 4.21 -24.68 5.29
CA ARG A 25 5.19 -23.90 4.52
C ARG A 25 5.16 -24.32 3.04
N ARG A 26 4.12 -23.89 2.31
CA ARG A 26 4.21 -23.83 0.85
C ARG A 26 5.29 -22.80 0.55
N ASN A 27 6.39 -23.26 -0.05
CA ASN A 27 7.43 -22.42 -0.60
C ASN A 27 6.87 -21.70 -1.82
N ILE A 28 5.96 -20.75 -1.58
CA ILE A 28 5.43 -19.85 -2.60
C ILE A 28 6.60 -18.95 -2.91
N MET A 29 7.30 -19.22 -4.02
CA MET A 29 8.27 -18.29 -4.60
C MET A 29 7.62 -16.90 -4.55
N LYS A 30 8.13 -16.01 -3.70
CA LYS A 30 7.58 -14.67 -3.51
C LYS A 30 7.69 -13.96 -4.86
N LYS A 31 6.62 -13.98 -5.65
CA LYS A 31 6.56 -13.33 -6.96
C LYS A 31 6.93 -11.88 -6.72
N ARG A 32 8.05 -11.43 -7.32
CA ARG A 32 8.57 -10.06 -7.10
C ARG A 32 7.44 -9.07 -7.38
N ARG A 33 7.10 -8.24 -6.39
CA ARG A 33 6.04 -7.24 -6.55
C ARG A 33 6.43 -6.30 -7.70
N LYS A 34 5.62 -6.25 -8.75
CA LYS A 34 5.85 -5.36 -9.89
C LYS A 34 5.66 -3.90 -9.44
N LYS A 35 6.69 -3.09 -9.60
CA LYS A 35 6.64 -1.64 -9.34
C LYS A 35 5.55 -0.99 -10.19
N TRP A 36 4.92 0.06 -9.68
CA TRP A 36 4.00 0.87 -10.47
C TRP A 36 4.81 1.85 -11.31
N SER A 37 4.50 1.89 -12.61
CA SER A 37 5.01 2.90 -13.52
C SER A 37 4.21 4.20 -13.40
N ASN A 38 4.82 5.32 -13.81
CA ASN A 38 4.14 6.61 -13.84
C ASN A 38 2.92 6.60 -14.78
N LEU A 39 3.00 5.82 -15.86
CA LEU A 39 1.90 5.68 -16.82
C LEU A 39 0.71 4.90 -16.23
N GLU A 40 0.98 3.84 -15.46
CA GLU A 40 -0.06 3.13 -14.70
C GLU A 40 -0.71 4.04 -13.65
N LEU A 41 0.08 4.90 -13.00
CA LEU A 41 -0.42 5.87 -12.02
C LEU A 41 -1.29 6.95 -12.66
N ASP A 42 -0.85 7.54 -13.76
CA ASP A 42 -1.63 8.52 -14.54
C ASP A 42 -2.94 7.89 -15.06
N THR A 43 -2.88 6.65 -15.54
CA THR A 43 -4.07 5.91 -15.98
C THR A 43 -5.02 5.63 -14.83
N LEU A 44 -4.52 5.30 -13.65
CA LEU A 44 -5.33 5.12 -12.44
C LEU A 44 -5.99 6.44 -12.03
N GLU A 45 -5.27 7.55 -12.07
CA GLU A 45 -5.80 8.89 -11.77
C GLU A 45 -6.92 9.27 -12.74
N LYS A 46 -6.72 9.07 -14.05
CA LYS A 46 -7.76 9.26 -15.08
C LYS A 46 -8.97 8.36 -14.85
N GLY A 47 -8.75 7.07 -14.60
CA GLY A 47 -9.84 6.14 -14.32
C GLY A 47 -10.63 6.48 -13.06
N MET A 48 -9.96 6.98 -12.02
CA MET A 48 -10.63 7.49 -10.82
C MET A 48 -11.41 8.77 -11.08
N MET A 49 -10.91 9.64 -11.97
CA MET A 49 -11.62 10.85 -12.38
C MET A 49 -12.92 10.53 -13.14
N GLU A 50 -12.89 9.55 -14.04
CA GLU A 50 -14.06 9.18 -14.86
C GLU A 50 -15.06 8.25 -14.15
N HIS A 51 -14.59 7.39 -13.25
CA HIS A 51 -15.41 6.31 -12.66
C HIS A 51 -15.42 6.27 -11.14
N GLY A 52 -14.67 7.15 -10.47
CA GLY A 52 -14.53 7.17 -9.01
C GLY A 52 -13.81 5.93 -8.49
N THR A 53 -14.34 5.32 -7.43
CA THR A 53 -13.78 4.11 -6.80
C THR A 53 -14.31 2.80 -7.40
N LYS A 54 -14.87 2.84 -8.62
CA LYS A 54 -15.37 1.65 -9.33
C LYS A 54 -14.23 0.86 -9.97
N TRP A 55 -13.38 0.26 -9.15
CA TRP A 55 -12.11 -0.40 -9.57
C TRP A 55 -12.28 -1.42 -10.69
N ARG A 56 -13.36 -2.22 -10.67
CA ARG A 56 -13.65 -3.19 -11.75
C ARG A 56 -13.94 -2.49 -13.07
N LYS A 57 -14.67 -1.37 -13.04
CA LYS A 57 -15.00 -0.58 -14.24
C LYS A 57 -13.75 0.08 -14.82
N ILE A 58 -12.89 0.61 -13.96
CA ILE A 58 -11.58 1.14 -14.37
C ILE A 58 -10.75 0.05 -15.06
N LEU A 59 -10.72 -1.16 -14.52
CA LEU A 59 -9.98 -2.26 -15.15
C LEU A 59 -10.63 -2.74 -16.46
N ASP A 60 -11.96 -2.69 -16.60
CA ASP A 60 -12.64 -3.05 -17.85
C ASP A 60 -12.30 -2.10 -19.01
N VAL A 61 -12.11 -0.82 -18.70
CA VAL A 61 -11.75 0.22 -19.69
C VAL A 61 -10.24 0.23 -19.95
N TYR A 62 -9.43 0.29 -18.90
CA TYR A 62 -7.98 0.51 -18.99
C TYR A 62 -7.11 -0.74 -18.79
N GLY A 63 -7.72 -1.89 -18.49
CA GLY A 63 -7.06 -3.19 -18.34
C GLY A 63 -7.19 -4.10 -19.57
N ARG A 64 -7.71 -3.59 -20.68
CA ARG A 64 -7.75 -4.29 -21.98
C ARG A 64 -6.33 -4.65 -22.48
N PRO A 65 -6.16 -5.52 -23.49
CA PRO A 65 -4.84 -6.01 -23.92
C PRO A 65 -3.77 -4.94 -24.20
N HIS A 66 -4.18 -3.74 -24.64
CA HIS A 66 -3.29 -2.59 -24.88
C HIS A 66 -3.29 -1.54 -23.76
N GLY A 67 -4.05 -1.78 -22.70
CA GLY A 67 -4.17 -0.90 -21.56
C GLY A 67 -2.95 -0.95 -20.64
N HIS A 68 -2.71 0.17 -19.97
CA HIS A 68 -1.61 0.30 -19.02
C HIS A 68 -1.86 -0.50 -17.74
N LEU A 69 -3.13 -0.76 -17.39
CA LEU A 69 -3.51 -1.51 -16.19
C LEU A 69 -3.74 -3.01 -16.44
N ARG A 70 -3.41 -3.54 -17.63
CA ARG A 70 -3.70 -4.94 -18.03
C ARG A 70 -3.10 -6.01 -17.10
N GLU A 71 -1.99 -5.69 -16.44
CA GLU A 71 -1.31 -6.58 -15.49
C GLU A 71 -1.69 -6.32 -14.03
N ARG A 72 -2.71 -5.47 -13.80
CA ARG A 72 -3.20 -5.11 -12.46
C ARG A 72 -4.54 -5.75 -12.17
N THR A 73 -4.86 -5.84 -10.89
CA THR A 73 -6.16 -6.31 -10.40
C THR A 73 -6.94 -5.17 -9.75
N PRO A 74 -8.27 -5.29 -9.58
CA PRO A 74 -9.07 -4.25 -8.93
C PRO A 74 -8.60 -3.97 -7.49
N VAL A 75 -8.15 -5.01 -6.79
CA VAL A 75 -7.58 -4.89 -5.43
C VAL A 75 -6.28 -4.07 -5.46
N GLN A 76 -5.40 -4.34 -6.43
CA GLN A 76 -4.16 -3.58 -6.57
C GLN A 76 -4.42 -2.11 -6.88
N LEU A 77 -5.46 -1.79 -7.66
CA LEU A 77 -5.87 -0.40 -7.92
C LEU A 77 -6.32 0.29 -6.63
N LYS A 78 -7.19 -0.35 -5.84
CA LYS A 78 -7.63 0.18 -4.53
C LYS A 78 -6.42 0.44 -3.62
N ASP A 79 -5.58 -0.58 -3.43
CA ASP A 79 -4.42 -0.52 -2.54
C ASP A 79 -3.44 0.58 -2.98
N LYS A 80 -3.25 0.74 -4.29
CA LYS A 80 -2.38 1.78 -4.82
C LYS A 80 -2.97 3.17 -4.60
N ALA A 81 -4.26 3.37 -4.86
CA ALA A 81 -4.93 4.65 -4.62
C ALA A 81 -4.83 5.08 -3.16
N ARG A 82 -5.05 4.13 -2.23
CA ARG A 82 -4.89 4.37 -0.79
C ARG A 82 -3.45 4.71 -0.43
N THR A 83 -2.48 3.96 -0.95
CA THR A 83 -1.05 4.22 -0.70
C THR A 83 -0.64 5.59 -1.25
N GLU A 84 -1.15 5.98 -2.42
CA GLU A 84 -0.86 7.28 -3.04
C GLU A 84 -1.46 8.43 -2.24
N LYS A 85 -2.70 8.29 -1.75
CA LYS A 85 -3.31 9.23 -0.82
C LYS A 85 -2.43 9.46 0.40
N MET A 86 -1.98 8.38 1.06
CA MET A 86 -1.11 8.47 2.25
C MET A 86 0.25 9.09 1.94
N ARG A 87 0.83 8.79 0.77
CA ARG A 87 2.07 9.41 0.31
C ARG A 87 1.90 10.91 0.14
N ARG A 88 0.84 11.36 -0.54
CA ARG A 88 0.55 12.78 -0.77
C ARG A 88 0.33 13.53 0.54
N ILE A 89 -0.38 12.94 1.51
CA ILE A 89 -0.53 13.52 2.87
C ILE A 89 0.84 13.72 3.53
N ARG A 90 1.69 12.68 3.50
CA ARG A 90 3.02 12.74 4.13
C ARG A 90 3.92 13.79 3.48
N GLU A 91 3.85 13.91 2.16
CA GLU A 91 4.68 14.84 1.38
C GLU A 91 4.08 16.25 1.30
N GLY A 92 2.90 16.50 1.89
CA GLY A 92 2.21 17.79 1.81
C GLY A 92 1.71 18.15 0.40
N ILE A 93 1.52 17.14 -0.46
CA ILE A 93 1.05 17.29 -1.83
C ILE A 93 -0.48 17.27 -1.85
N SER A 94 -1.09 18.05 -2.75
CA SER A 94 -2.55 18.04 -2.95
C SER A 94 -3.07 16.65 -3.31
N LEU A 95 -4.07 16.17 -2.56
CA LEU A 95 -4.67 14.84 -2.71
C LEU A 95 -5.27 14.61 -4.10
N GLY A 96 -5.86 15.65 -4.70
CA GLY A 96 -6.57 15.54 -5.98
C GLY A 96 -7.66 14.46 -5.93
N ILE A 97 -7.82 13.70 -7.01
CA ILE A 97 -8.82 12.62 -7.08
C ILE A 97 -8.54 11.48 -6.09
N PHE A 98 -7.34 11.39 -5.52
CA PHE A 98 -7.04 10.35 -4.52
C PHE A 98 -7.73 10.62 -3.18
N GLU A 99 -8.34 11.79 -2.97
CA GLU A 99 -9.15 12.08 -1.78
C GLU A 99 -10.29 11.07 -1.61
N ILE A 100 -10.97 10.71 -2.70
CA ILE A 100 -12.10 9.77 -2.69
C ILE A 100 -11.69 8.31 -2.49
N ALA A 101 -10.38 8.01 -2.46
CA ALA A 101 -9.91 6.67 -2.11
C ALA A 101 -10.27 6.36 -0.64
N THR A 102 -11.16 5.40 -0.47
CA THR A 102 -11.62 4.92 0.85
C THR A 102 -10.51 4.15 1.56
N GLU A 103 -10.57 4.09 2.89
CA GLU A 103 -9.77 3.14 3.68
C GLU A 103 -10.09 1.67 3.37
#